data_AF-A0A565BLC1-F1
#
_entry.id   AF-A0A565BLC1-F1
#
_cell.length_a   1.000
_cell.length_b   1.000
_cell.length_c   1.000
_cell.angle_alpha   90.00
_cell.angle_beta   90.00
_cell.angle_gamma   90.00
#
_symmetry.space_group_name_H-M   'P 1'
#
loop_
_entity.id
_entity.type
_entity.pdbx_description
1 polymer ?
#
loop_
_entity_poly.entity_id
_entity_poly.type
_entity_poly.pdbx_seq_one_letter_code
_entity_poly.pdbx_strand_id
1 'polypeptide(L)'
;MHGYDLEEAIDPEEDKKLLETERMVVLERQKKRLKEAVTVSKQTHVEYNLKLKAIKAMGAMEEGDGVFDFNAEVNLNSEVYRPRKPKYFNRVHTGYEWNKYNQTHYDHENPPPKTVQGYKFNIFYPDLIDKVKAPTCTIEKDGTSTETCMIRFSAGPPYEDIAFRIVNKEWEYSHKKGYKYTFEGGILHLYFNIKRHRYRR
;
A
#
# COMPACT_ATOMS: atom_id res chain seq x y z
N MET A 1 -18.26 65.33 21.38
CA MET A 1 -17.19 64.87 22.29
C MET A 1 -17.74 65.01 23.70
N HIS A 2 -17.87 64.00 24.57
CA HIS A 2 -17.21 62.70 24.69
C HIS A 2 -18.22 61.67 25.22
N GLY A 3 -18.18 60.45 24.68
CA GLY A 3 -18.90 59.30 25.24
C GLY A 3 -18.17 58.79 26.48
N TYR A 4 -18.92 58.52 27.54
CA TYR A 4 -18.42 57.92 28.76
C TYR A 4 -18.23 56.43 28.47
N ASP A 5 -17.02 56.03 28.08
CA ASP A 5 -16.62 54.64 28.08
C ASP A 5 -16.59 54.19 29.54
N LEU A 6 -17.60 53.40 29.93
CA LEU A 6 -17.65 52.69 31.18
C LEU A 6 -16.55 51.61 31.09
N GLU A 7 -15.35 51.90 31.59
CA GLU A 7 -14.35 50.85 31.81
C GLU A 7 -14.88 49.91 32.89
N GLU A 8 -15.46 48.77 32.47
CA GLU A 8 -15.79 47.66 33.35
C GLU A 8 -14.49 47.18 34.01
N ALA A 9 -14.29 47.59 35.27
CA ALA A 9 -13.20 47.09 36.09
C ALA A 9 -13.44 45.60 36.35
N ILE A 10 -12.67 44.75 35.68
CA ILE A 10 -12.73 43.30 35.82
C ILE A 10 -12.29 42.92 37.24
N ASP A 11 -13.10 42.13 37.94
CA ASP A 11 -12.78 41.62 39.28
C ASP A 11 -11.49 40.77 39.22
N PRO A 12 -10.45 41.08 40.02
CA PRO A 12 -9.20 40.33 40.05
C PRO A 12 -9.37 38.83 40.27
N GLU A 13 -10.43 38.41 40.95
CA GLU A 13 -10.71 36.99 41.21
C GLU A 13 -11.32 36.27 39.99
N GLU A 14 -12.10 36.99 39.17
CA GLU A 14 -12.61 36.48 37.91
C GLU A 14 -11.52 36.41 36.84
N ASP A 15 -10.69 37.46 36.72
CA ASP A 15 -9.54 37.50 35.79
C ASP A 15 -8.61 36.31 36.02
N LYS A 16 -8.30 36.03 37.30
CA LYS A 16 -7.46 34.88 37.68
C LYS A 16 -8.08 33.54 37.29
N LYS A 17 -9.39 33.35 37.49
CA LYS A 17 -10.09 32.11 37.09
C LYS A 17 -10.06 31.93 35.58
N LEU A 18 -10.29 33.00 34.83
CA LEU A 18 -10.25 33.00 33.36
C LEU A 18 -8.86 32.57 32.88
N LEU A 19 -7.80 33.14 33.46
CA LEU A 19 -6.41 32.83 33.15
C LEU A 19 -6.02 31.38 33.49
N GLU A 20 -6.55 30.82 34.59
CA GLU A 20 -6.37 29.41 34.94
C GLU A 20 -7.08 28.47 33.96
N THR A 21 -8.30 28.81 33.52
CA THR A 21 -9.02 28.02 32.51
C THR A 21 -8.31 28.03 31.16
N GLU A 22 -7.79 29.18 30.71
CA GLU A 22 -7.01 29.29 29.49
C GLU A 22 -5.72 28.47 29.56
N ARG A 23 -5.01 28.53 30.69
CA ARG A 23 -3.83 27.69 30.94
C ARG A 23 -4.14 26.21 30.84
N MET A 24 -5.26 25.76 31.41
CA MET A 24 -5.71 24.37 31.32
C MET A 24 -5.99 23.95 29.88
N VAL A 25 -6.68 24.79 29.10
CA VAL A 25 -6.95 24.54 27.67
C VAL A 25 -5.67 24.44 26.85
N VAL A 26 -4.70 25.33 27.09
CA VAL A 26 -3.39 25.30 26.40
C VAL A 26 -2.62 24.03 26.73
N LEU A 27 -2.60 23.61 28.00
CA LEU A 27 -1.93 22.38 28.44
C LEU A 27 -2.59 21.13 27.84
N GLU A 28 -3.92 21.07 27.78
CA GLU A 28 -4.63 19.97 27.12
C GLU A 28 -4.33 19.91 25.63
N ARG A 29 -4.31 21.06 24.94
CA ARG A 29 -3.96 21.14 23.52
C ARG A 29 -2.52 20.68 23.27
N GLN A 30 -1.57 21.05 24.11
CA GLN A 30 -0.18 20.57 24.02
C GLN A 30 -0.08 19.06 24.27
N LYS A 31 -0.77 18.54 25.29
CA LYS A 31 -0.83 17.09 25.57
C LYS A 31 -1.43 16.32 24.38
N LYS A 32 -2.48 16.84 23.75
CA LYS A 32 -3.10 16.23 22.55
C LYS A 32 -2.12 16.18 21.38
N ARG A 33 -1.46 17.30 21.07
CA ARG A 33 -0.44 17.37 19.99
C ARG A 33 0.72 16.41 20.21
N LEU A 34 1.22 16.28 21.44
CA LEU A 34 2.30 15.35 21.77
C LEU A 34 1.85 13.89 21.62
N LYS A 35 0.63 13.53 22.05
CA LYS A 35 0.07 12.18 21.83
C LYS A 35 -0.09 11.85 20.34
N GLU A 36 -0.58 12.80 19.55
CA GLU A 36 -0.72 12.65 18.10
C GLU A 36 0.65 12.44 17.44
N ALA A 37 1.65 13.29 17.75
CA ALA A 37 3.01 13.16 17.21
C ALA A 37 3.67 11.81 17.56
N VAL A 38 3.51 11.35 18.81
CA VAL A 38 4.01 10.03 19.23
C VAL A 38 3.31 8.89 18.49
N THR A 39 2.01 9.01 18.23
CA THR A 39 1.24 8.00 17.48
C THR A 39 1.68 7.94 16.02
N VAL A 40 1.85 9.10 15.38
CA VAL A 40 2.36 9.21 14.01
C VAL A 40 3.77 8.61 13.91
N SER A 41 4.67 8.91 14.85
CA SER A 41 6.03 8.37 14.87
C SER A 41 6.06 6.84 15.06
N LYS A 42 5.20 6.28 15.91
CA LYS A 42 5.09 4.82 16.07
C LYS A 42 4.59 4.16 14.79
N GLN A 43 3.59 4.77 14.14
CA GLN A 43 3.01 4.23 12.91
C GLN A 43 4.01 4.27 11.75
N THR A 44 4.75 5.36 11.56
CA THR A 44 5.80 5.44 10.53
C THR A 44 6.92 4.42 10.75
N HIS A 45 7.31 4.16 12.01
CA HIS A 45 8.29 3.13 12.33
C HIS A 45 7.77 1.72 12.00
N VAL A 46 6.50 1.40 12.33
CA VAL A 46 5.89 0.12 11.97
C VAL A 46 5.84 -0.05 10.46
N GLU A 47 5.40 0.97 9.73
CA GLU A 47 5.34 0.96 8.26
C GLU A 47 6.72 0.74 7.63
N TYR A 48 7.76 1.41 8.12
CA TYR A 48 9.12 1.25 7.64
C TYR A 48 9.62 -0.19 7.82
N ASN A 49 9.36 -0.79 8.98
CA ASN A 49 9.71 -2.18 9.23
C ASN A 49 8.93 -3.15 8.33
N LEU A 50 7.63 -2.88 8.11
CA LEU A 50 6.78 -3.66 7.22
C LEU A 50 7.30 -3.61 5.78
N LYS A 51 7.69 -2.42 5.33
CA LYS A 51 8.32 -2.18 4.02
C LYS A 51 9.62 -2.97 3.88
N LEU A 52 10.51 -2.91 4.86
CA LEU A 52 11.77 -3.66 4.83
C LEU A 52 11.53 -5.17 4.76
N LYS A 53 10.54 -5.69 5.49
CA LYS A 53 10.13 -7.10 5.39
C LYS A 53 9.64 -7.46 4.00
N ALA A 54 8.82 -6.63 3.38
CA ALA A 54 8.33 -6.86 2.01
C ALA A 54 9.45 -6.81 0.97
N ILE A 55 10.36 -5.83 1.06
CA ILE A 55 11.54 -5.74 0.17
C ILE A 55 12.40 -7.00 0.31
N LYS A 56 12.66 -7.43 1.55
CA LYS A 56 13.42 -8.66 1.80
C LYS A 56 12.71 -9.90 1.24
N ALA A 57 11.39 -10.00 1.39
CA ALA A 57 10.60 -11.11 0.88
C ALA A 57 10.55 -11.17 -0.65
N MET A 58 10.66 -10.03 -1.34
CA MET A 58 10.66 -9.95 -2.80
C MET A 58 11.96 -10.41 -3.48
N GLY A 59 13.06 -10.49 -2.73
CA GLY A 59 14.39 -10.85 -3.25
C GLY A 59 15.04 -9.73 -4.07
N ALA A 60 16.25 -10.00 -4.57
CA ALA A 60 17.02 -9.03 -5.37
C ALA A 60 16.24 -8.57 -6.61
N MET A 61 16.37 -7.29 -6.99
CA MET A 61 15.84 -6.79 -8.27
C MET A 61 16.65 -7.37 -9.42
N GLU A 62 15.96 -7.87 -10.44
CA GLU A 62 16.59 -8.32 -11.69
C GLU A 62 16.47 -7.23 -12.75
N GLU A 63 17.35 -7.30 -13.75
CA GLU A 63 17.53 -6.28 -14.78
C GLU A 63 16.29 -6.16 -15.69
N GLY A 64 15.39 -5.23 -15.37
CA GLY A 64 14.13 -5.00 -16.10
C GLY A 64 12.88 -5.02 -15.24
N ASP A 65 12.99 -5.23 -13.94
CA ASP A 65 11.84 -5.24 -13.07
C ASP A 65 11.35 -3.82 -12.74
N GLY A 66 10.08 -3.58 -13.03
CA GLY A 66 9.40 -2.32 -12.70
C GLY A 66 8.81 -2.36 -11.29
N VAL A 67 9.05 -1.31 -10.51
CA VAL A 67 8.38 -1.05 -9.23
C VAL A 67 7.24 -0.07 -9.51
N PHE A 68 6.01 -0.45 -9.14
CA PHE A 68 4.85 0.43 -9.26
C PHE A 68 4.47 1.05 -7.92
N ASP A 69 4.21 2.36 -7.97
CA ASP A 69 3.62 3.25 -6.97
C ASP A 69 3.98 2.98 -5.50
N PHE A 70 4.98 3.73 -5.01
CA PHE A 70 5.33 3.79 -3.60
C PHE A 70 4.54 4.86 -2.81
N ASN A 71 3.84 5.77 -3.51
CA ASN A 71 3.37 7.06 -2.95
C ASN A 71 1.85 7.25 -3.00
N ALA A 72 1.05 6.27 -2.59
CA ALA A 72 -0.34 6.56 -2.22
C ALA A 72 -0.36 7.26 -0.85
N GLU A 73 -0.01 8.56 -0.83
CA GLU A 73 -0.16 9.42 0.34
C GLU A 73 -1.65 9.64 0.62
N VAL A 74 -2.13 9.09 1.74
CA VAL A 74 -3.47 9.40 2.28
C VAL A 74 -3.31 10.39 3.42
N ASN A 75 -3.85 11.60 3.19
CA ASN A 75 -3.93 12.71 4.13
C ASN A 75 -4.76 12.27 5.36
N LEU A 76 -4.09 12.12 6.51
CA LEU A 76 -4.70 11.69 7.77
C LEU A 76 -5.29 12.89 8.51
N ASN A 77 -6.42 13.40 8.02
CA ASN A 77 -7.29 14.21 8.87
C ASN A 77 -8.25 13.29 9.64
N SER A 78 -8.33 13.56 10.93
CA SER A 78 -8.86 12.74 12.01
C SER A 78 -10.37 12.49 11.95
N GLU A 79 -10.81 11.50 11.18
CA GLU A 79 -12.14 10.91 11.35
C GLU A 79 -12.03 9.39 11.39
N VAL A 80 -12.33 8.84 12.57
CA VAL A 80 -12.46 7.41 12.83
C VAL A 80 -13.51 6.88 11.85
N TYR A 81 -13.16 5.87 11.04
CA TYR A 81 -14.01 5.22 10.01
C TYR A 81 -14.07 5.80 8.58
N ARG A 82 -13.11 6.60 8.12
CA ARG A 82 -12.98 6.79 6.67
C ARG A 82 -12.37 5.53 6.01
N PRO A 83 -13.01 4.94 4.98
CA PRO A 83 -12.40 3.88 4.19
C PRO A 83 -11.04 4.32 3.66
N ARG A 84 -10.03 3.46 3.80
CA ARG A 84 -8.65 3.78 3.40
C ARG A 84 -8.20 2.87 2.29
N LYS A 85 -7.47 3.43 1.32
CA LYS A 85 -6.75 2.59 0.34
C LYS A 85 -5.54 1.97 1.02
N PRO A 86 -5.38 0.64 0.96
CA PRO A 86 -4.20 -0.03 1.49
C PRO A 86 -2.95 0.42 0.71
N LYS A 87 -1.82 0.48 1.42
CA LYS A 87 -0.53 0.66 0.79
C LYS A 87 -0.13 -0.65 0.11
N TYR A 88 0.62 -0.58 -0.97
CA TYR A 88 1.14 -1.76 -1.65
C TYR A 88 2.56 -1.53 -2.15
N PHE A 89 3.28 -2.61 -2.40
CA PHE A 89 4.60 -2.62 -2.99
C PHE A 89 4.66 -3.76 -4.00
N ASN A 90 4.31 -3.43 -5.24
CA ASN A 90 4.14 -4.40 -6.30
C ASN A 90 5.34 -4.37 -7.26
N ARG A 91 5.75 -5.55 -7.73
CA ARG A 91 6.79 -5.73 -8.74
C ARG A 91 6.24 -6.55 -9.89
N VAL A 92 6.39 -6.03 -11.10
CA VAL A 92 6.11 -6.76 -12.34
C VAL A 92 7.42 -7.39 -12.77
N HIS A 93 7.46 -8.72 -12.83
CA HIS A 93 8.64 -9.42 -13.29
C HIS A 93 8.60 -9.50 -14.82
N THR A 94 9.57 -8.86 -15.47
CA THR A 94 9.68 -8.87 -16.93
C THR A 94 10.98 -9.52 -17.35
N GLY A 95 10.98 -10.14 -18.52
CA GLY A 95 12.20 -10.74 -19.04
C GLY A 95 12.09 -11.13 -20.50
N TYR A 96 13.21 -11.59 -21.04
CA TYR A 96 13.32 -12.01 -22.43
C TYR A 96 12.85 -13.44 -22.60
N GLU A 97 12.09 -13.68 -23.66
CA GLU A 97 11.67 -15.02 -24.05
C GLU A 97 12.42 -15.43 -25.32
N TRP A 98 13.47 -16.25 -25.18
CA TRP A 98 14.24 -16.77 -26.31
C TRP A 98 13.56 -17.99 -26.96
N ASN A 99 12.40 -17.76 -27.58
CA ASN A 99 11.73 -18.78 -28.39
C ASN A 99 12.48 -18.97 -29.74
N LYS A 100 12.12 -20.01 -30.51
CA LYS A 100 12.79 -20.32 -31.79
C LYS A 100 12.77 -19.15 -32.78
N TYR A 101 11.70 -18.37 -32.79
CA TYR A 101 11.57 -17.19 -33.64
C TYR A 101 12.49 -16.05 -33.17
N ASN A 102 12.49 -15.76 -31.87
CA ASN A 102 13.30 -14.70 -31.30
C ASN A 102 14.80 -15.01 -31.45
N GLN A 103 15.20 -16.28 -31.35
CA GLN A 103 16.58 -16.70 -31.60
C GLN A 103 17.07 -16.45 -33.04
N THR A 104 16.18 -16.30 -34.03
CA THR A 104 16.59 -15.99 -35.42
C THR A 104 16.54 -14.51 -35.77
N HIS A 105 15.94 -13.68 -34.91
CA HIS A 105 15.68 -12.26 -35.19
C HIS A 105 16.33 -11.30 -34.18
N TYR A 106 16.78 -11.80 -33.04
CA TYR A 106 17.37 -11.03 -31.96
C TYR A 106 18.68 -11.67 -31.52
N ASP A 107 19.60 -10.83 -31.06
CA ASP A 107 20.92 -11.22 -30.56
C ASP A 107 21.11 -10.68 -29.14
N HIS A 108 22.23 -11.03 -28.50
CA HIS A 108 22.54 -10.53 -27.16
C HIS A 108 22.63 -9.00 -27.08
N GLU A 109 23.11 -8.35 -28.14
CA GLU A 109 23.22 -6.89 -28.26
C GLU A 109 21.87 -6.22 -28.60
N ASN A 110 20.96 -6.96 -29.24
CA ASN A 110 19.64 -6.50 -29.63
C ASN A 110 18.60 -7.52 -29.16
N PRO A 111 18.33 -7.61 -27.86
CA PRO A 111 17.45 -8.64 -27.31
C PRO A 111 15.99 -8.42 -27.72
N PRO A 112 15.15 -9.47 -27.69
CA PRO A 112 13.73 -9.34 -28.00
C PRO A 112 13.02 -8.37 -27.04
N PRO A 113 11.84 -7.84 -27.39
CA PRO A 113 11.03 -7.07 -26.47
C PRO A 113 10.74 -7.85 -25.18
N LYS A 114 10.85 -7.19 -24.02
CA LYS A 114 10.56 -7.82 -22.73
C LYS A 114 9.08 -8.18 -22.64
N THR A 115 8.80 -9.40 -22.19
CA THR A 115 7.45 -9.86 -21.91
C THR A 115 7.25 -10.00 -20.39
N VAL A 116 6.02 -9.85 -19.93
CA VAL A 116 5.69 -10.08 -18.52
C VAL A 116 5.76 -11.57 -18.23
N GLN A 117 6.58 -11.93 -17.23
CA GLN A 117 6.81 -13.31 -16.82
C GLN A 117 6.13 -13.66 -15.50
N GLY A 118 5.76 -12.67 -14.70
CA GLY A 118 5.11 -12.88 -13.42
C GLY A 118 4.82 -11.58 -12.68
N TYR A 119 4.13 -11.71 -11.56
CA TYR A 119 3.79 -10.60 -10.68
C TYR A 119 4.10 -10.96 -9.24
N LYS A 120 4.57 -9.95 -8.49
CA LYS A 120 4.73 -10.03 -7.04
C LYS A 120 3.97 -8.89 -6.40
N PHE A 121 2.84 -9.20 -5.79
CA PHE A 121 2.03 -8.27 -5.02
C PHE A 121 2.40 -8.35 -3.54
N ASN A 122 2.65 -7.19 -2.93
CA ASN A 122 2.71 -7.07 -1.47
C ASN A 122 1.73 -5.98 -1.08
N ILE A 123 0.64 -6.35 -0.41
CA ILE A 123 -0.39 -5.40 -0.01
C ILE A 123 -0.40 -5.33 1.51
N PHE A 124 -0.33 -4.11 2.03
CA PHE A 124 -0.19 -3.83 3.45
C PHE A 124 -1.53 -3.48 4.07
N TYR A 125 -1.92 -4.27 5.05
CA TYR A 125 -3.11 -4.14 5.89
C TYR A 125 -2.73 -4.11 7.40
N PRO A 126 -1.88 -3.17 7.86
CA PRO A 126 -1.44 -3.11 9.26
C PRO A 126 -2.59 -2.87 10.27
N ASP A 127 -3.60 -2.11 9.86
CA ASP A 127 -4.70 -1.64 10.71
C ASP A 127 -5.98 -2.46 10.53
N LEU A 128 -5.87 -3.70 10.03
CA LEU A 128 -7.02 -4.58 9.85
C LEU A 128 -7.63 -4.92 11.23
N ILE A 129 -8.95 -4.76 11.35
CA ILE A 129 -9.68 -5.01 12.61
C ILE A 129 -9.58 -6.49 12.97
N ASP A 130 -9.86 -7.36 12.00
CA ASP A 130 -9.73 -8.80 12.14
C ASP A 130 -8.46 -9.29 11.43
N LYS A 131 -7.39 -9.47 12.21
CA LYS A 131 -6.10 -9.95 11.70
C LYS A 131 -6.10 -11.46 11.41
N VAL A 132 -7.13 -12.19 11.83
CA VAL A 132 -7.25 -13.64 11.59
C VAL A 132 -7.83 -13.89 10.20
N LYS A 133 -8.74 -13.02 9.74
CA LYS A 133 -9.33 -13.12 8.41
C LYS A 133 -8.36 -12.63 7.34
N ALA A 134 -7.93 -13.55 6.49
CA ALA A 134 -7.08 -13.21 5.34
C ALA A 134 -7.89 -12.46 4.26
N PRO A 135 -7.29 -11.46 3.59
CA PRO A 135 -7.90 -10.83 2.43
C PRO A 135 -8.17 -11.82 1.31
N THR A 136 -9.27 -11.61 0.57
CA THR A 136 -9.66 -12.43 -0.57
C THR A 136 -9.16 -11.83 -1.87
N CYS A 137 -8.72 -12.69 -2.79
CA CYS A 137 -8.28 -12.31 -4.12
C CYS A 137 -9.24 -12.90 -5.17
N THR A 138 -9.80 -12.06 -6.04
CA THR A 138 -10.66 -12.47 -7.16
C THR A 138 -10.11 -11.96 -8.49
N ILE A 139 -10.36 -12.70 -9.56
CA ILE A 139 -9.95 -12.33 -10.91
C ILE A 139 -11.21 -12.10 -11.73
N GLU A 140 -11.33 -10.90 -12.30
CA GLU A 140 -12.42 -10.49 -13.16
C GLU A 140 -11.89 -10.22 -14.57
N LYS A 141 -12.70 -10.52 -15.59
CA LYS A 141 -12.32 -10.23 -16.97
C LYS A 141 -12.38 -8.72 -17.20
N ASP A 142 -11.36 -8.18 -17.86
CA ASP A 142 -11.38 -6.78 -18.28
C ASP A 142 -12.39 -6.69 -19.44
N GLY A 143 -13.51 -5.98 -19.27
CA GLY A 143 -14.60 -5.95 -20.25
C GLY A 143 -14.17 -5.43 -21.64
N THR A 144 -12.98 -4.82 -21.72
CA THR A 144 -12.43 -4.19 -22.91
C THR A 144 -11.45 -5.08 -23.69
N SER A 145 -10.73 -6.00 -23.04
CA SER A 145 -9.72 -6.82 -23.74
C SER A 145 -9.64 -8.25 -23.20
N THR A 146 -9.38 -9.20 -24.10
CA THR A 146 -9.20 -10.61 -23.73
C THR A 146 -7.79 -10.92 -23.22
N GLU A 147 -6.84 -10.02 -23.49
CA GLU A 147 -5.42 -10.17 -23.16
C GLU A 147 -5.11 -9.76 -21.71
N THR A 148 -5.93 -8.90 -21.09
CA THR A 148 -5.77 -8.47 -19.70
C THR A 148 -6.96 -8.84 -18.84
N CYS A 149 -6.72 -9.02 -17.55
CA CYS A 149 -7.75 -9.21 -16.54
C CYS A 149 -7.47 -8.34 -15.31
N MET A 150 -8.49 -8.12 -14.50
CA MET A 150 -8.41 -7.33 -13.27
C MET A 150 -8.35 -8.26 -12.07
N ILE A 151 -7.26 -8.17 -11.31
CA ILE A 151 -7.14 -8.88 -10.03
C ILE A 151 -7.57 -7.94 -8.90
N ARG A 152 -8.64 -8.29 -8.18
CA ARG A 152 -9.20 -7.52 -7.06
C ARG A 152 -8.81 -8.16 -5.73
N PHE A 153 -8.41 -7.32 -4.78
CA PHE A 153 -8.09 -7.69 -3.41
C PHE A 153 -9.06 -7.00 -2.46
N SER A 154 -9.74 -7.80 -1.64
CA SER A 154 -10.73 -7.34 -0.67
C SER A 154 -10.33 -7.83 0.73
N ALA A 155 -10.05 -6.91 1.64
CA ALA A 155 -9.67 -7.24 3.03
C ALA A 155 -10.81 -7.03 4.04
N GLY A 156 -11.76 -6.15 3.71
CA GLY A 156 -12.79 -5.68 4.63
C GLY A 156 -12.40 -4.40 5.39
N PRO A 157 -13.29 -3.88 6.26
CA PRO A 157 -13.07 -2.62 6.97
C PRO A 157 -11.77 -2.62 7.80
N PRO A 158 -11.02 -1.50 7.83
CA PRO A 158 -11.31 -0.19 7.26
C PRO A 158 -10.82 0.02 5.81
N TYR A 159 -10.39 -1.04 5.12
CA TYR A 159 -9.77 -0.92 3.81
C TYR A 159 -10.77 -1.03 2.67
N GLU A 160 -10.56 -0.19 1.65
CA GLU A 160 -11.24 -0.32 0.36
C GLU A 160 -10.61 -1.43 -0.48
N ASP A 161 -11.43 -2.00 -1.35
CA ASP A 161 -10.98 -2.97 -2.34
C ASP A 161 -10.07 -2.30 -3.37
N ILE A 162 -8.96 -2.96 -3.69
CA ILE A 162 -8.02 -2.51 -4.72
C ILE A 162 -8.00 -3.50 -5.87
N ALA A 163 -7.82 -3.01 -7.08
CA ALA A 163 -7.67 -3.88 -8.25
C ALA A 163 -6.50 -3.44 -9.13
N PHE A 164 -5.83 -4.42 -9.74
CA PHE A 164 -4.74 -4.19 -10.67
C PHE A 164 -5.02 -4.88 -12.00
N ARG A 165 -4.58 -4.26 -13.10
CA ARG A 165 -4.61 -4.91 -14.41
C ARG A 165 -3.40 -5.83 -14.55
N ILE A 166 -3.64 -7.08 -14.89
CA ILE A 166 -2.63 -8.11 -15.13
C ILE A 166 -2.86 -8.79 -16.48
N VAL A 167 -1.83 -9.45 -17.01
CA VAL A 167 -1.95 -10.27 -18.22
C VAL A 167 -2.79 -11.52 -17.93
N ASN A 168 -3.77 -11.78 -18.78
CA ASN A 168 -4.67 -12.92 -18.71
C ASN A 168 -3.99 -14.19 -19.28
N LYS A 169 -3.04 -14.75 -18.52
CA LYS A 169 -2.38 -16.03 -18.82
C LYS A 169 -2.46 -16.97 -17.62
N GLU A 170 -2.32 -18.28 -17.88
CA GLU A 170 -2.34 -19.31 -16.83
C GLU A 170 -1.19 -19.11 -15.84
N TRP A 171 -1.47 -19.24 -14.54
CA TRP A 171 -0.49 -19.09 -13.48
C TRP A 171 0.20 -20.42 -13.19
N GLU A 172 1.46 -20.34 -12.79
CA GLU A 172 2.22 -21.45 -12.26
C GLU A 172 2.03 -21.52 -10.74
N TYR A 173 1.24 -22.49 -10.26
CA TYR A 173 0.94 -22.68 -8.84
C TYR A 173 2.02 -23.44 -8.06
N SER A 174 3.14 -23.80 -8.70
CA SER A 174 4.22 -24.53 -8.04
C SER A 174 5.02 -23.64 -7.09
N HIS A 175 5.06 -23.99 -5.80
CA HIS A 175 5.91 -23.32 -4.81
C HIS A 175 7.40 -23.34 -5.18
N LYS A 176 7.87 -24.42 -5.82
CA LYS A 176 9.25 -24.53 -6.32
C LYS A 176 9.58 -23.49 -7.40
N LYS A 177 8.56 -23.00 -8.11
CA LYS A 177 8.69 -21.97 -9.14
C LYS A 177 8.28 -20.58 -8.65
N GLY A 178 8.24 -20.38 -7.33
CA GLY A 178 8.05 -19.07 -6.72
C GLY A 178 6.60 -18.69 -6.43
N TYR A 179 5.64 -19.62 -6.56
CA TYR A 179 4.26 -19.36 -6.14
C TYR A 179 4.18 -19.17 -4.61
N LYS A 180 3.55 -18.06 -4.19
CA LYS A 180 3.32 -17.75 -2.78
C LYS A 180 1.98 -17.05 -2.64
N TYR A 181 1.13 -17.55 -1.76
CA TYR A 181 -0.10 -16.89 -1.36
C TYR A 181 -0.25 -17.01 0.16
N THR A 182 0.15 -15.97 0.89
CA THR A 182 0.21 -15.98 2.36
C THR A 182 -0.14 -14.61 2.92
N PHE A 183 -0.95 -14.57 3.98
CA PHE A 183 -1.20 -13.35 4.74
C PHE A 183 -0.53 -13.49 6.11
N GLU A 184 0.47 -12.66 6.39
CA GLU A 184 1.23 -12.74 7.63
C GLU A 184 1.65 -11.35 8.11
N GLY A 185 1.46 -11.06 9.40
CA GLY A 185 1.87 -9.79 10.00
C GLY A 185 1.22 -8.56 9.38
N GLY A 186 0.00 -8.67 8.85
CA GLY A 186 -0.68 -7.57 8.16
C GLY A 186 -0.16 -7.32 6.73
N ILE A 187 0.55 -8.27 6.13
CA ILE A 187 1.00 -8.20 4.74
C ILE A 187 0.42 -9.38 3.97
N LEU A 188 -0.28 -9.09 2.87
CA LEU A 188 -0.66 -10.09 1.89
C LEU A 188 0.45 -10.22 0.86
N HIS A 189 1.02 -11.41 0.76
CA HIS A 189 1.97 -11.78 -0.29
C HIS A 189 1.24 -12.64 -1.32
N LEU A 190 1.15 -12.13 -2.55
CA LEU A 190 0.72 -12.92 -3.70
C LEU A 190 1.79 -12.85 -4.79
N TYR A 191 2.57 -13.92 -4.93
CA TYR A 191 3.60 -14.08 -5.94
C TYR A 191 3.20 -15.20 -6.87
N PHE A 192 3.23 -14.95 -8.17
CA PHE A 192 3.02 -15.99 -9.16
C PHE A 192 3.80 -15.65 -10.43
N ASN A 193 4.22 -16.71 -11.10
CA ASN A 193 4.79 -16.63 -12.43
C ASN A 193 3.75 -17.12 -13.44
N ILE A 194 3.86 -16.60 -14.65
CA ILE A 194 3.05 -17.04 -15.78
C ILE A 194 3.63 -18.36 -16.30
N LYS A 195 2.75 -19.34 -16.54
CA LYS A 195 3.16 -20.66 -17.02
C LYS A 195 3.69 -20.57 -18.44
N ARG A 196 4.97 -20.94 -18.61
CA ARG A 196 5.60 -21.00 -19.93
C ARG A 196 5.17 -22.27 -20.65
N HIS A 197 4.55 -22.10 -21.81
CA HIS A 197 4.22 -23.22 -22.69
C HIS A 197 5.42 -23.49 -23.60
N ARG A 198 6.18 -24.54 -23.30
CA ARG A 198 7.18 -25.04 -24.26
C ARG A 198 6.44 -25.80 -25.35
N TYR A 199 6.54 -25.32 -26.57
CA TYR A 199 6.16 -26.10 -27.74
C TYR A 199 7.02 -27.37 -27.78
N ARG A 200 6.37 -28.53 -27.80
CA ARG A 200 7.02 -29.84 -27.89
C ARG A 200 6.74 -30.37 -29.30
N ARG A 201 7.81 -30.63 -30.06
CA ARG A 201 7.74 -31.11 -31.45
C ARG A 201 7.64 -32.63 -31.48
#